data_AF-A0A7C3JGF0-F1
#
_entry.id   AF-A0A7C3JGF0-F1
#
_cell.length_a   1.000
_cell.length_b   1.000
_cell.length_c   1.000
_cell.angle_alpha   90.00
_cell.angle_beta   90.00
_cell.angle_gamma   90.00
#
_symmetry.space_group_name_H-M   'P 1'
#
loop_
_entity.id
_entity.type
_entity.pdbx_description
1 polymer ?
#
loop_
_entity_poly.entity_id
_entity_poly.type
_entity_poly.pdbx_seq_one_letter_code
_entity_poly.pdbx_strand_id
1 'polypeptide(L)' 'MARSDPTRHPDGANDADQYRRAAVFVDKISKGAKPADLPVEQPMKFDFVINLKTAKQIGLEIPQWTLMKADRVIR' A
#
# COMPACT_ATOMS: atom_id res chain seq x y z
N MET A 1 0.67 -8.07 -18.15
CA MET A 1 0.38 -9.23 -17.27
C MET A 1 0.96 -8.92 -15.90
N ALA A 2 0.22 -8.16 -15.07
CA ALA A 2 0.69 -7.79 -13.73
C ALA A 2 0.27 -8.90 -12.77
N ARG A 3 1.25 -9.66 -12.25
CA ARG A 3 1.00 -10.65 -11.20
C ARG A 3 0.48 -9.90 -9.98
N SER A 4 -0.74 -10.19 -9.57
CA SER A 4 -1.30 -9.72 -8.31
C SER A 4 -0.51 -10.34 -7.17
N ASP A 5 0.34 -9.54 -6.54
CA ASP A 5 1.07 -9.90 -5.33
C ASP A 5 0.07 -10.17 -4.19
N PRO A 6 -0.02 -11.40 -3.65
CA PRO A 6 -1.01 -11.77 -2.65
C PRO A 6 -0.76 -11.13 -1.28
N THR A 7 0.41 -10.52 -1.04
CA THR A 7 0.71 -9.87 0.25
C THR A 7 0.26 -8.42 0.31
N ARG A 8 -0.26 -7.85 -0.79
CA ARG A 8 -0.61 -6.43 -0.87
C ARG A 8 -2.03 -6.22 -0.39
N HIS A 9 -2.19 -5.55 0.75
CA HIS A 9 -3.52 -5.19 1.24
C HIS A 9 -4.26 -4.31 0.22
N PRO A 10 -5.60 -4.51 0.07
CA PRO A 10 -6.37 -3.85 -0.97
C PRO A 10 -6.52 -2.34 -0.73
N ASP A 11 -6.15 -1.81 0.42
CA ASP A 11 -6.30 -0.40 0.74
C ASP A 11 -5.42 -0.02 1.93
N GLY A 12 -4.78 1.15 1.87
CA GLY A 12 -3.94 1.67 2.95
C GLY A 12 -2.46 1.75 2.60
N ALA A 13 -1.61 1.68 3.63
CA ALA A 13 -0.17 1.80 3.48
C ALA A 13 0.37 0.72 2.52
N ASN A 14 1.30 1.09 1.66
CA ASN A 14 1.90 0.14 0.73
C ASN A 14 2.87 -0.79 1.47
N ASP A 15 2.44 -2.01 1.76
CA ASP A 15 3.22 -2.97 2.56
C ASP A 15 4.58 -3.30 1.96
N ALA A 16 4.66 -3.49 0.64
CA ALA A 16 5.93 -3.78 -0.02
C ALA A 16 6.92 -2.62 0.12
N ASP A 17 6.41 -1.38 0.11
CA ASP A 17 7.21 -0.20 0.39
C ASP A 17 7.62 -0.10 1.86
N GLN A 18 6.70 -0.41 2.78
CA GLN A 18 6.99 -0.48 4.21
C GLN A 18 8.11 -1.49 4.51
N TYR A 19 8.05 -2.70 3.94
CA TYR A 19 9.07 -3.71 4.16
C TYR A 19 10.44 -3.32 3.57
N ARG A 20 10.46 -2.66 2.40
CA ARG A 20 11.72 -2.12 1.84
C ARG A 20 12.34 -1.10 2.78
N ARG A 21 11.55 -0.23 3.40
CA ARG A 21 12.06 0.73 4.38
C ARG A 21 12.48 0.05 5.68
N ALA A 22 11.71 -0.93 6.15
CA ALA A 22 12.07 -1.70 7.34
C ALA A 22 13.45 -2.38 7.19
N ALA A 23 13.81 -2.84 6.00
CA ALA A 23 15.15 -3.38 5.74
C ALA A 23 16.29 -2.37 6.03
N VAL A 24 16.06 -1.07 5.81
CA VAL A 24 17.02 -0.01 6.17
C VAL A 24 17.19 0.09 7.69
N PHE A 25 16.12 -0.08 8.46
CA PHE A 25 16.20 -0.09 9.92
C PHE A 25 16.95 -1.33 10.43
N VAL A 26 16.69 -2.50 9.83
CA VAL A 26 17.41 -3.74 10.13
C VAL A 26 18.91 -3.58 9.89
N ASP A 27 19.31 -2.96 8.76
CA ASP A 27 20.72 -2.68 8.46
C ASP A 27 21.36 -1.74 9.49
N LYS A 28 20.68 -0.65 9.87
CA LYS A 28 21.17 0.29 10.89
C LYS A 28 21.36 -0.38 12.25
N ILE A 29 20.39 -1.20 12.69
CA ILE A 29 20.45 -1.92 13.96
C ILE A 29 21.60 -2.94 13.94
N SER A 30 21.76 -3.67 12.83
CA SER A 30 22.84 -4.64 12.65
C SER A 30 24.24 -3.99 12.70
N LYS A 31 24.33 -2.69 12.37
CA LYS A 31 25.55 -1.87 12.47
C LYS A 31 25.72 -1.20 13.85
N GLY A 32 24.85 -1.48 14.82
CA GLY A 32 24.97 -1.02 16.21
C GLY A 32 24.10 0.18 16.59
N ALA A 33 23.21 0.66 15.72
CA ALA A 33 22.23 1.67 16.11
C ALA A 33 21.25 1.09 17.14
N LYS A 34 20.97 1.83 18.22
CA LYS A 34 19.96 1.40 19.20
C LYS A 34 18.56 1.65 18.66
N PRO A 35 17.63 0.69 18.75
CA PRO A 35 16.25 0.89 18.29
C PRO A 35 15.55 2.12 18.89
N ALA A 36 15.86 2.47 20.14
CA ALA A 36 15.28 3.63 20.83
C ALA A 36 15.72 4.99 20.25
N ASP A 37 16.83 5.02 19.48
CA ASP A 37 17.36 6.23 18.87
C ASP A 37 16.89 6.39 17.41
N LEU A 38 16.23 5.37 16.85
CA LEU A 38 15.73 5.39 15.48
C LEU A 38 14.33 6.04 15.41
N PRO A 39 14.08 6.96 14.45
CA PRO A 39 12.78 7.60 14.34
C PRO A 39 11.72 6.61 13.86
N VAL A 40 10.52 6.67 14.44
CA VAL A 40 9.37 5.94 13.90
C VAL A 40 8.93 6.62 12.60
N GLU A 41 9.03 5.90 11.48
CA GLU A 41 8.61 6.39 10.18
C GLU A 41 7.11 6.13 9.94
N GLN A 42 6.42 7.13 9.40
CA GLN A 42 5.06 6.95 8.88
C GLN A 42 5.08 6.46 7.43
N PRO A 43 4.04 5.73 6.98
CA PRO A 43 3.88 5.42 5.58
C PRO A 43 3.83 6.67 4.71
N MET A 44 4.69 6.73 3.68
CA MET A 44 4.62 7.82 2.69
C MET A 44 3.91 7.40 1.39
N LYS A 45 3.64 6.09 1.22
CA LYS A 45 2.97 5.58 0.03
C LYS A 45 1.75 4.79 0.43
N PHE A 46 0.63 5.14 -0.19
CA PHE A 46 -0.66 4.50 -0.02
C PHE A 46 -1.16 4.01 -1.37
N ASP A 47 -1.86 2.88 -1.36
CA ASP A 47 -2.53 2.36 -2.55
C ASP A 47 -4.02 2.70 -2.50
N PHE A 48 -4.54 3.29 -3.57
CA PHE A 48 -5.95 3.56 -3.77
C PHE A 48 -6.54 2.51 -4.73
N VAL A 49 -7.30 1.55 -4.20
CA VAL A 49 -7.90 0.47 -4.98
C VAL A 49 -9.42 0.52 -4.93
N ILE A 50 -10.05 0.26 -6.07
CA ILE A 50 -11.50 0.27 -6.20
C ILE A 50 -11.99 -1.12 -6.61
N ASN A 51 -12.96 -1.67 -5.86
CA ASN A 51 -13.70 -2.86 -6.27
C ASN A 51 -14.97 -2.48 -7.03
N LEU A 52 -14.89 -2.49 -8.36
CA LEU A 52 -16.01 -2.16 -9.25
C LEU A 52 -17.13 -3.19 -9.18
N LYS A 53 -16.83 -4.47 -8.91
CA LYS A 53 -17.85 -5.51 -8.78
C LYS A 53 -18.76 -5.21 -7.60
N THR A 54 -18.17 -4.93 -6.44
CA THR A 54 -18.92 -4.58 -5.23
C THR A 54 -19.67 -3.28 -5.41
N ALA A 55 -19.04 -2.24 -5.98
CA ALA A 55 -19.69 -0.95 -6.23
C ALA A 55 -20.99 -1.13 -7.06
N LYS A 56 -20.93 -1.91 -8.14
CA LYS A 56 -22.11 -2.24 -8.95
C LYS A 56 -23.17 -3.01 -8.18
N GLN A 57 -22.77 -3.98 -7.35
CA GLN A 57 -23.71 -4.79 -6.56
C GLN A 57 -24.49 -3.96 -5.53
N ILE A 58 -23.86 -2.92 -4.98
CA ILE A 58 -24.50 -2.02 -4.00
C ILE A 58 -25.17 -0.79 -4.64
N GLY A 59 -25.21 -0.72 -5.98
CA GLY A 59 -25.79 0.42 -6.69
C GLY A 59 -24.98 1.72 -6.60
N LEU A 60 -23.69 1.63 -6.24
CA LEU A 60 -22.79 2.78 -6.19
C LEU A 60 -22.16 3.01 -7.57
N GLU A 61 -22.50 4.12 -8.20
CA GLU A 61 -21.85 4.59 -9.42
C GLU A 61 -20.55 5.32 -9.08
N ILE A 62 -19.42 4.85 -9.63
CA ILE A 62 -18.11 5.46 -9.40
C ILE A 62 -17.73 6.30 -10.62
N PRO A 63 -17.52 7.63 -10.46
CA PRO A 63 -17.15 8.51 -11.55
C PRO A 63 -15.84 8.09 -12.23
N GLN A 64 -15.76 8.29 -13.55
CA GLN A 64 -14.57 7.95 -14.33
C GLN A 64 -13.30 8.65 -13.81
N TRP A 65 -13.40 9.92 -13.41
CA TRP A 65 -12.25 10.67 -12.87
C TRP A 65 -11.71 10.05 -11.57
N THR A 66 -12.54 9.36 -10.79
CA THR A 66 -12.14 8.63 -9.58
C THR A 66 -11.42 7.34 -9.95
N LEU A 67 -11.94 6.61 -10.95
CA LEU A 67 -11.29 5.40 -11.47
C LEU A 67 -9.91 5.69 -12.07
N MET A 68 -9.75 6.84 -12.71
CA MET A 68 -8.45 7.27 -13.27
C MET A 68 -7.39 7.55 -12.20
N LYS A 69 -7.79 7.83 -10.96
CA LYS A 69 -6.88 8.06 -9.84
C LYS A 69 -6.51 6.77 -9.09
N ALA A 70 -7.26 5.68 -9.31
CA ALA A 70 -7.01 4.43 -8.63
C ALA A 70 -5.73 3.76 -9.16
N ASP A 71 -4.88 3.32 -8.24
CA ASP A 71 -3.70 2.51 -8.55
C ASP A 71 -4.12 1.14 -9.13
N ARG A 72 -5.29 0.64 -8.70
CA ARG A 72 -5.85 -0.60 -9.20
C ARG A 72 -7.37 -0.59 -9.15
N VAL A 73 -7.95 -1.26 -10.14
CA VAL A 73 -9.38 -1.54 -10.18
C VAL A 73 -9.60 -3.05 -10.21
N ILE A 74 -10.30 -3.58 -9.22
CA ILE A 74 -10.76 -4.96 -9.16
C ILE A 74 -12.11 -5.01 -9.88
N ARG A 75 -12.23 -5.89 -10.88
CA ARG A 75 -13.41 -6.01 -11.74
C ARG A 75 -14.18 -7.28 -11.45
#